data_AF-A0A9D5ADE0-F1
#
_entry.id   AF-A0A9D5ADE0-F1
#
_cell.length_a   1.000
_cell.length_b   1.000
_cell.length_c   1.000
_cell.angle_alpha   90.00
_cell.angle_beta   90.00
_cell.angle_gamma   90.00
#
_symmetry.space_group_name_H-M   'P 1'
#
loop_
_entity.id
_entity.type
_entity.pdbx_description
1 polymer ?
#
loop_
_entity_poly.entity_id
_entity_poly.type
_entity_poly.pdbx_seq_one_letter_code
_entity_poly.pdbx_strand_id
1 'polypeptide(L)'
;MLCIVMVAWSQLLEIEWKTLASKDFPISSSGYTSFFAIVFLLKWLILLPILYFLFLQLPKTLFSAFEGPSAVTQTIDRRTRLSPPNLHRFRHRTPHLNNLNRADIPKIYNNNKPLQQHGTDGKRSYNNVAKISSRGREAVPTKVAFLGFMWNPLSWVMEAAALMAIAMAHGGGKRGDYQDFVGIIILLIINSTISFIEENNAGNAAAALMARLAPKAKVLRDGKWSEEDASVLVPGDIVSIKLGDIIPADARLLEGDPLKIDQSALTGESLPVTKHPGEGVYSGSTCKQGEIEVVVIATGVHTFFGKAAHLVENTTHVGHFQQVLTSIGNFCICSIAIGLIIEIIVIYGVHGYGYRNGIDNLLVLLIGGIPIAMPTVLSVTMAIGSHKLSQQGAITKRMTAIEEMAGMDVLCSDKTGTLTLNKLTVDKEMIEVFAKGVGKDLVVLMAARASRMENQDAIDCAIVSMLADPKEARVGIKEVHFLPFNPTDKRTALTYIDGAGNMHRVSKGAPEQILNLAQNKAEIELEVHAMIDKFAERGLRSLGIARQEVPEGSKESAGGPWEFVALLPLFDPPRHDSAETIRRALDLGVSVKMITGDQLAIGKETGRRLGMGTNI
;
A
#
# COMPACT_ATOMS: atom_id res chain seq x y z
N MET A 1 19.15 -22.13 8.72
CA MET A 1 20.35 -21.36 8.28
C MET A 1 21.38 -21.19 9.39
N LEU A 2 21.00 -20.80 10.62
CA LEU A 2 21.92 -20.82 11.78
C LEU A 2 22.53 -22.21 12.03
N CYS A 3 21.76 -23.30 11.90
CA CYS A 3 22.31 -24.65 11.97
C CYS A 3 23.35 -24.95 10.87
N ILE A 4 23.25 -24.32 9.70
CA ILE A 4 24.22 -24.52 8.60
C ILE A 4 25.51 -23.77 8.92
N VAL A 5 25.40 -22.54 9.46
CA VAL A 5 26.56 -21.79 9.96
C VAL A 5 27.22 -22.50 11.13
N MET A 6 26.45 -23.10 12.04
CA MET A 6 26.99 -23.87 13.18
C MET A 6 27.57 -25.22 12.78
N VAL A 7 27.00 -25.90 11.77
CA VAL A 7 27.58 -27.12 11.18
C VAL A 7 28.86 -26.76 10.42
N ALA A 8 28.90 -25.66 9.68
CA ALA A 8 30.10 -25.16 9.04
C ALA A 8 31.17 -24.78 10.08
N TRP A 9 30.78 -24.15 11.20
CA TRP A 9 31.65 -23.84 12.35
C TRP A 9 32.22 -25.11 12.99
N SER A 10 31.37 -26.13 13.19
CA SER A 10 31.78 -27.43 13.71
C SER A 10 32.75 -28.14 12.77
N GLN A 11 32.52 -28.09 11.46
CA GLN A 11 33.38 -28.73 10.47
C GLN A 11 34.70 -27.99 10.26
N LEU A 12 34.72 -26.65 10.33
CA LEU A 12 35.96 -25.86 10.27
C LEU A 12 36.88 -26.19 11.46
N LEU A 13 36.33 -26.27 12.67
CA LEU A 13 37.09 -26.66 13.86
C LEU A 13 37.61 -28.11 13.77
N GLU A 14 36.86 -29.00 13.12
CA GLU A 14 37.27 -30.39 12.89
C GLU A 14 38.41 -30.51 11.86
N ILE A 15 38.43 -29.60 10.87
CA ILE A 15 39.49 -29.50 9.87
C ILE A 15 40.76 -28.90 10.47
N GLU A 16 40.66 -27.82 11.26
CA GLU A 16 41.80 -27.26 12.01
C GLU A 16 42.45 -28.30 12.92
N TRP A 17 41.64 -29.11 13.61
CA TRP A 17 42.13 -30.18 14.48
C TRP A 17 42.87 -31.28 13.72
N LYS A 18 42.35 -31.75 12.57
CA LYS A 18 43.07 -32.73 11.73
C LYS A 18 44.40 -32.19 11.22
N THR A 19 44.49 -30.89 11.02
CA THR A 19 45.71 -30.20 10.57
C THR A 19 46.72 -30.06 11.70
N LEU A 20 46.26 -29.79 12.93
CA LEU A 20 47.09 -29.73 14.15
C LEU A 20 47.57 -31.10 14.64
N ALA A 21 46.74 -32.15 14.52
CA ALA A 21 47.08 -33.53 14.91
C ALA A 21 48.11 -34.20 13.98
N SER A 22 48.37 -33.63 12.80
CA SER A 22 49.36 -34.14 11.84
C SER A 22 50.82 -33.71 12.12
N LYS A 23 51.05 -32.87 13.14
CA LYS A 23 52.38 -32.42 13.54
C LYS A 23 52.82 -33.15 14.81
N ASP A 24 53.81 -34.04 14.67
CA ASP A 24 54.39 -34.83 15.78
C ASP A 24 54.88 -33.93 16.93
N PHE A 25 54.31 -34.11 18.13
CA PHE A 25 54.81 -33.51 19.37
C PHE A 25 55.16 -34.62 20.39
N PRO A 26 56.30 -34.55 21.11
CA PRO A 26 56.75 -35.62 21.99
C PRO A 26 56.29 -35.39 23.43
N ILE A 27 55.09 -35.81 23.81
CA ILE A 27 54.66 -35.84 25.23
C ILE A 27 53.80 -37.10 25.51
N SER A 28 54.04 -37.75 26.65
CA SER A 28 53.49 -39.03 27.13
C SER A 28 51.96 -39.21 26.98
N SER A 29 51.55 -40.40 26.53
CA SER A 29 50.21 -40.78 26.04
C SER A 29 49.11 -40.94 27.09
N SER A 30 49.40 -40.93 28.40
CA SER A 30 48.34 -41.14 29.43
C SER A 30 47.68 -39.83 29.93
N GLY A 31 48.31 -38.67 29.70
CA GLY A 31 47.72 -37.37 30.03
C GLY A 31 46.73 -36.87 28.97
N TYR A 32 46.92 -37.26 27.71
CA TYR A 32 46.10 -36.81 26.59
C TYR A 32 44.65 -37.25 26.73
N THR A 33 44.37 -38.51 27.06
CA THR A 33 43.00 -39.06 27.06
C THR A 33 42.13 -38.55 28.22
N SER A 34 42.69 -38.41 29.42
CA SER A 34 41.95 -37.88 30.59
C SER A 34 41.67 -36.37 30.48
N PHE A 35 42.61 -35.59 29.92
CA PHE A 35 42.40 -34.17 29.67
C PHE A 35 41.40 -33.94 28.53
N PHE A 36 41.41 -34.80 27.50
CA PHE A 36 40.45 -34.77 26.39
C PHE A 36 39.02 -35.04 26.85
N ALA A 37 38.81 -36.04 27.72
CA ALA A 37 37.50 -36.34 28.29
C ALA A 37 36.97 -35.15 29.11
N ILE A 38 37.84 -34.49 29.88
CA ILE A 38 37.47 -33.35 30.73
C ILE A 38 37.15 -32.10 29.88
N VAL A 39 37.97 -31.76 28.89
CA VAL A 39 37.71 -30.60 28.01
C VAL A 39 36.51 -30.84 27.12
N PHE A 40 36.32 -32.05 26.59
CA PHE A 40 35.14 -32.40 25.78
C PHE A 40 33.87 -32.43 26.65
N LEU A 41 33.93 -32.95 27.88
CA LEU A 41 32.82 -32.84 28.84
C LEU A 41 32.55 -31.38 29.19
N LEU A 42 33.55 -30.55 29.51
CA LEU A 42 33.34 -29.14 29.85
C LEU A 42 32.77 -28.34 28.67
N LYS A 43 33.21 -28.63 27.43
CA LYS A 43 32.68 -27.98 26.22
C LYS A 43 31.20 -28.28 26.03
N TRP A 44 30.80 -29.54 26.23
CA TRP A 44 29.39 -29.94 26.23
C TRP A 44 28.64 -29.47 27.49
N LEU A 45 29.27 -29.39 28.66
CA LEU A 45 28.68 -28.89 29.89
C LEU A 45 28.37 -27.38 29.84
N ILE A 46 29.06 -26.63 28.97
CA ILE A 46 28.83 -25.20 28.72
C ILE A 46 27.89 -25.01 27.52
N LEU A 47 28.02 -25.81 26.47
CA LEU A 47 27.15 -25.74 25.28
C LEU A 47 25.74 -26.30 25.53
N LEU A 48 25.57 -27.34 26.36
CA LEU A 48 24.25 -27.91 26.68
C LEU A 48 23.34 -26.93 27.40
N PRO A 49 23.79 -26.18 28.44
CA PRO A 49 22.98 -25.14 29.06
C PRO A 49 22.65 -24.02 28.09
N ILE A 50 23.56 -23.63 27.21
CA ILE A 50 23.32 -22.59 26.18
C ILE A 50 22.31 -23.09 25.14
N LEU A 51 22.43 -24.35 24.68
CA LEU A 51 21.45 -25.00 23.81
C LEU A 51 20.10 -25.14 24.51
N TYR A 52 20.08 -25.53 25.79
CA TYR A 52 18.88 -25.70 26.61
C TYR A 52 18.20 -24.35 26.87
N PHE A 53 18.97 -23.28 27.11
CA PHE A 53 18.48 -21.90 27.25
C PHE A 53 17.93 -21.35 25.93
N LEU A 54 18.55 -21.69 24.79
CA LEU A 54 18.05 -21.37 23.44
C LEU A 54 16.80 -22.18 23.05
N PHE A 55 16.62 -23.40 23.57
CA PHE A 55 15.47 -24.27 23.26
C PHE A 55 14.26 -24.04 24.18
N LEU A 56 14.45 -23.62 25.44
CA LEU A 56 13.37 -23.49 26.43
C LEU A 56 12.97 -22.05 26.80
N GLN A 57 13.67 -21.02 26.32
CA GLN A 57 13.34 -19.63 26.66
C GLN A 57 13.03 -18.73 25.46
N LEU A 58 11.90 -19.03 24.83
CA LEU A 58 10.92 -17.98 24.51
C LEU A 58 9.99 -17.85 25.72
N PRO A 59 10.34 -17.00 26.71
CA PRO A 59 9.41 -15.90 26.98
C PRO A 59 10.13 -14.58 27.30
N LYS A 60 9.79 -13.56 26.49
CA LYS A 60 9.53 -12.11 26.73
C LYS A 60 10.04 -11.32 27.97
N THR A 61 10.84 -11.82 28.92
CA THR A 61 11.06 -11.08 30.20
C THR A 61 12.50 -10.69 30.56
N LEU A 62 13.51 -11.04 29.75
CA LEU A 62 14.90 -10.63 30.01
C LEU A 62 15.40 -9.44 29.16
N PHE A 63 14.56 -8.93 28.25
CA PHE A 63 14.90 -7.78 27.40
C PHE A 63 14.78 -6.42 28.09
N SER A 64 14.18 -6.34 29.29
CA SER A 64 13.96 -5.07 30.00
C SER A 64 15.11 -4.65 30.94
N ALA A 65 16.21 -5.38 31.00
CA ALA A 65 17.30 -5.12 31.95
C ALA A 65 18.58 -4.52 31.32
N PHE A 66 18.61 -4.36 29.99
CA PHE A 66 19.74 -3.72 29.28
C PHE A 66 19.42 -2.33 28.72
N GLU A 67 18.23 -1.78 28.98
CA GLU A 67 17.92 -0.38 28.72
C GLU A 67 18.25 0.48 29.96
N GLY A 68 19.52 0.88 30.06
CA GLY A 68 19.93 2.07 30.80
C GLY A 68 19.73 3.32 29.93
N PRO A 69 19.47 4.50 30.54
CA PRO A 69 18.68 5.56 29.93
C PRO A 69 19.48 6.39 28.92
N SER A 70 19.01 6.44 27.67
CA SER A 70 19.36 7.53 26.75
C SER A 70 18.54 8.76 27.13
N ALA A 71 19.13 9.59 27.99
CA ALA A 71 18.56 10.84 28.46
C ALA A 71 18.54 11.91 27.34
N VAL A 72 17.55 11.88 26.43
CA VAL A 72 17.03 13.08 25.73
C VAL A 72 15.56 12.87 25.31
N THR A 73 14.66 12.41 26.18
CA THR A 73 13.21 12.58 25.95
C THR A 73 12.41 12.46 27.24
N GLN A 74 12.40 13.50 28.08
CA GLN A 74 11.27 13.82 28.95
C GLN A 74 11.50 15.15 29.66
N THR A 75 11.13 16.23 28.99
CA THR A 75 10.49 17.34 29.69
C THR A 75 9.55 18.00 28.69
N ILE A 76 8.38 18.39 29.17
CA ILE A 76 7.29 19.07 28.45
C ILE A 76 6.21 18.10 27.92
N ASP A 77 5.47 17.48 28.84
CA ASP A 77 4.02 17.61 28.77
C ASP A 77 3.41 17.68 30.18
N ARG A 78 3.11 18.90 30.62
CA ARG A 78 1.94 19.25 31.44
C ARG A 78 1.89 20.76 31.69
N ARG A 79 0.81 21.35 31.17
CA ARG A 79 0.23 22.67 31.53
C ARG A 79 1.05 23.90 31.18
N THR A 80 0.76 24.44 30.01
CA THR A 80 0.40 25.86 29.86
C THR A 80 -0.55 26.01 28.68
N ARG A 81 -1.74 26.57 28.95
CA ARG A 81 -2.61 27.14 27.92
C ARG A 81 -1.79 28.21 27.21
N LEU A 82 -1.29 27.92 26.02
CA LEU A 82 -0.71 28.92 25.13
C LEU A 82 -1.64 29.04 23.94
N SER A 83 -2.39 30.14 23.96
CA SER A 83 -3.13 30.70 22.84
C SER A 83 -2.28 30.63 21.56
N PRO A 84 -2.84 30.26 20.40
CA PRO A 84 -2.05 30.18 19.18
C PRO A 84 -1.46 31.56 18.85
N PRO A 85 -0.13 31.71 18.70
CA PRO A 85 0.44 32.98 18.29
C PRO A 85 0.12 33.19 16.80
N ASN A 86 -0.85 34.06 16.56
CA ASN A 86 -1.00 34.90 15.36
C ASN A 86 -0.56 34.27 14.03
N LEU A 87 -1.39 33.36 13.50
CA LEU A 87 -1.39 32.99 12.07
C LEU A 87 -1.77 34.16 11.12
N HIS A 88 -2.07 35.35 11.66
CA HIS A 88 -2.33 36.56 10.88
C HIS A 88 -1.10 37.14 10.16
N ARG A 89 0.13 36.66 10.43
CA ARG A 89 1.35 37.16 9.75
C ARG A 89 1.74 36.42 8.46
N PHE A 90 1.09 35.30 8.12
CA PHE A 90 1.35 34.59 6.85
C PHE A 90 0.60 35.17 5.64
N ARG A 91 -0.19 36.24 5.82
CA ARG A 91 -0.94 36.89 4.73
C ARG A 91 -0.12 37.86 3.88
N HIS A 92 1.08 38.25 4.31
CA HIS A 92 1.85 39.31 3.65
C HIS A 92 3.35 38.98 3.61
N ARG A 93 3.76 38.05 2.75
CA ARG A 93 5.06 38.02 2.04
C ARG A 93 5.26 36.67 1.33
N THR A 94 4.51 36.48 0.25
CA THR A 94 4.89 35.57 -0.84
C THR A 94 4.61 36.31 -2.16
N PRO A 95 5.64 36.68 -2.94
CA PRO A 95 5.43 37.34 -4.22
C PRO A 95 4.87 36.31 -5.21
N HIS A 96 3.68 36.59 -5.75
CA HIS A 96 3.03 35.90 -6.88
C HIS A 96 2.92 34.36 -6.80
N LEU A 97 2.13 33.86 -5.86
CA LEU A 97 1.49 32.55 -6.03
C LEU A 97 0.56 32.61 -7.26
N ASN A 98 0.74 31.66 -8.19
CA ASN A 98 -0.25 31.29 -9.20
C ASN A 98 -1.61 31.15 -8.51
N ASN A 99 -2.40 32.20 -8.59
CA ASN A 99 -3.76 32.17 -8.09
C ASN A 99 -4.50 31.30 -9.10
N LEU A 100 -4.68 30.00 -8.80
CA LEU A 100 -5.38 29.04 -9.67
C LEU A 100 -6.74 29.61 -10.12
N ASN A 101 -7.35 30.44 -9.27
CA ASN A 101 -8.61 31.15 -9.51
C ASN A 101 -8.51 32.32 -10.52
N ARG A 102 -7.31 32.84 -10.84
CA ARG A 102 -7.06 33.90 -11.84
C ARG A 102 -6.38 33.40 -13.12
N ALA A 103 -6.17 32.08 -13.26
CA ALA A 103 -5.55 31.53 -14.46
C ALA A 103 -6.50 31.61 -15.67
N ASP A 104 -6.08 32.24 -16.76
CA ASP A 104 -6.86 32.37 -18.01
C ASP A 104 -6.97 31.00 -18.71
N ILE A 105 -8.09 30.29 -18.47
CA ILE A 105 -8.39 28.97 -19.07
C ILE A 105 -8.22 28.98 -20.61
N PRO A 106 -8.70 30.00 -21.36
CA PRO A 106 -8.55 30.02 -22.82
C PRO A 106 -7.09 30.18 -23.27
N LYS A 107 -6.22 30.86 -22.51
CA LYS A 107 -4.80 31.01 -22.86
C LYS A 107 -4.03 29.72 -22.62
N ILE A 108 -4.31 29.01 -21.52
CA ILE A 108 -3.68 27.71 -21.22
C ILE A 108 -4.12 26.67 -22.24
N TYR A 109 -5.40 26.63 -22.59
CA TYR A 109 -5.94 25.72 -23.58
C TYR A 109 -5.45 26.03 -25.00
N ASN A 110 -5.45 27.31 -25.43
CA ASN A 110 -5.02 27.69 -26.78
C ASN A 110 -3.49 27.67 -26.98
N ASN A 111 -2.67 27.93 -25.95
CA ASN A 111 -1.22 27.76 -26.06
C ASN A 111 -0.82 26.30 -26.24
N ASN A 112 -1.66 25.35 -25.78
CA ASN A 112 -1.40 23.92 -25.86
C ASN A 112 -2.16 23.22 -27.00
N LYS A 113 -3.10 23.90 -27.68
CA LYS A 113 -3.78 23.40 -28.91
C LYS A 113 -2.83 22.91 -30.03
N PRO A 114 -1.68 23.55 -30.31
CA PRO A 114 -0.76 23.06 -31.34
C PRO A 114 -0.16 21.70 -31.03
N LEU A 115 -0.08 21.33 -29.74
CA LEU A 115 0.46 20.04 -29.29
C LEU A 115 -0.55 18.91 -29.50
N GLN A 116 -1.85 19.18 -29.32
CA GLN A 116 -2.92 18.17 -29.43
C GLN A 116 -3.21 17.71 -30.86
N GLN A 117 -2.91 18.49 -31.91
CA GLN A 117 -3.34 18.19 -33.29
C GLN A 117 -2.38 17.32 -34.13
N HIS A 118 -1.15 17.01 -33.67
CA HIS A 118 -0.20 16.20 -34.45
C HIS A 118 -0.22 14.72 -34.03
N GLY A 119 -1.18 13.96 -34.59
CA GLY A 119 -1.47 12.56 -34.26
C GLY A 119 -0.38 11.51 -34.53
N THR A 120 0.78 11.86 -35.07
CA THR A 120 1.90 10.92 -35.31
C THR A 120 3.27 11.45 -34.88
N ASP A 121 3.58 12.73 -35.09
CA ASP A 121 4.83 13.36 -34.58
C ASP A 121 4.72 13.83 -33.12
N GLY A 122 3.51 14.06 -32.62
CA GLY A 122 3.26 14.40 -31.22
C GLY A 122 3.70 13.28 -30.27
N LYS A 123 3.58 12.00 -30.66
CA LYS A 123 4.03 10.86 -29.82
C LYS A 123 5.52 10.92 -29.47
N ARG A 124 6.37 11.54 -30.31
CA ARG A 124 7.79 11.77 -30.00
C ARG A 124 8.00 12.93 -29.02
N SER A 125 7.23 14.02 -29.16
CA SER A 125 7.34 15.18 -28.27
C SER A 125 6.71 14.93 -26.88
N TYR A 126 5.57 14.24 -26.83
CA TYR A 126 4.91 13.84 -25.58
C TYR A 126 5.74 12.84 -24.77
N ASN A 127 6.39 11.87 -25.43
CA ASN A 127 7.35 10.98 -24.77
C ASN A 127 8.58 11.72 -24.23
N ASN A 128 8.96 12.85 -24.84
CA ASN A 128 10.06 13.69 -24.37
C ASN A 128 9.65 14.55 -23.17
N VAL A 129 8.43 15.09 -23.11
CA VAL A 129 7.94 15.87 -21.95
C VAL A 129 7.61 14.95 -20.76
N ALA A 130 7.04 13.76 -20.99
CA ALA A 130 6.89 12.73 -19.96
C ALA A 130 8.25 12.26 -19.41
N LYS A 131 9.28 12.14 -20.27
CA LYS A 131 10.68 11.90 -19.84
C LYS A 131 11.28 13.03 -19.00
N ILE A 132 10.83 14.28 -19.20
CA ILE A 132 11.32 15.44 -18.44
C ILE A 132 10.63 15.53 -17.08
N SER A 133 9.36 15.14 -16.97
CA SER A 133 8.62 15.09 -15.69
C SER A 133 9.03 13.89 -14.81
N SER A 134 9.46 12.77 -15.38
CA SER A 134 9.93 11.60 -14.62
C SER A 134 11.37 11.74 -14.08
N ARG A 135 12.05 12.87 -14.31
CA ARG A 135 13.40 13.17 -13.81
C ARG A 135 13.48 13.56 -12.32
N GLY A 136 12.39 13.38 -11.56
CA GLY A 136 12.35 13.66 -10.12
C GLY A 136 13.12 12.70 -9.22
N ARG A 137 13.68 11.61 -9.77
CA ARG A 137 14.78 10.88 -9.13
C ARG A 137 15.98 10.99 -10.04
N GLU A 138 16.96 11.82 -9.68
CA GLU A 138 18.29 11.62 -10.23
C GLU A 138 18.68 10.18 -9.88
N ALA A 139 18.73 9.31 -10.89
CA ALA A 139 19.26 7.97 -10.72
C ALA A 139 20.66 8.12 -10.16
N VAL A 140 20.87 7.68 -8.92
CA VAL A 140 22.18 7.69 -8.28
C VAL A 140 23.16 7.09 -9.28
N PRO A 141 24.29 7.76 -9.60
CA PRO A 141 25.22 7.25 -10.58
C PRO A 141 25.59 5.82 -10.21
N THR A 142 25.50 4.89 -11.17
CA THR A 142 25.67 3.45 -10.96
C THR A 142 26.94 3.11 -10.17
N LYS A 143 28.00 3.92 -10.34
CA LYS A 143 29.28 3.81 -9.63
C LYS A 143 29.17 4.16 -8.14
N VAL A 144 28.40 5.19 -7.79
CA VAL A 144 28.16 5.62 -6.40
C VAL A 144 27.30 4.58 -5.68
N ALA A 145 26.31 4.01 -6.36
CA ALA A 145 25.53 2.89 -5.82
C ALA A 145 26.41 1.67 -5.52
N PHE A 146 27.31 1.29 -6.45
CA PHE A 146 28.28 0.21 -6.24
C PHE A 146 29.20 0.43 -5.03
N LEU A 147 29.73 1.65 -4.88
CA LEU A 147 30.55 2.05 -3.72
C LEU A 147 29.76 2.00 -2.40
N GLY A 148 28.45 2.24 -2.44
CA GLY A 148 27.58 2.09 -1.28
C GLY A 148 27.49 0.65 -0.77
N PHE A 149 27.55 -0.36 -1.65
CA PHE A 149 27.53 -1.77 -1.23
C PHE A 149 28.82 -2.19 -0.51
N MET A 150 29.95 -1.58 -0.87
CA MET A 150 31.24 -1.78 -0.20
C MET A 150 31.30 -1.11 1.18
N TRP A 151 30.42 -0.16 1.48
CA TRP A 151 30.47 0.67 2.69
C TRP A 151 29.35 0.33 3.69
N ASN A 152 29.04 -0.96 3.85
CA ASN A 152 28.13 -1.42 4.89
C ASN A 152 28.90 -1.72 6.20
N PRO A 153 28.26 -1.68 7.39
CA PRO A 153 28.94 -1.90 8.67
C PRO A 153 29.70 -3.23 8.77
N LEU A 154 29.21 -4.28 8.09
CA LEU A 154 29.88 -5.59 8.05
C LEU A 154 31.15 -5.56 7.19
N SER A 155 31.15 -4.75 6.13
CA SER A 155 32.31 -4.56 5.24
C SER A 155 33.41 -3.75 5.93
N TRP A 156 33.06 -2.83 6.86
CA TRP A 156 34.06 -2.14 7.68
C TRP A 156 34.88 -3.10 8.55
N VAL A 157 34.23 -4.14 9.10
CA VAL A 157 34.94 -5.14 9.91
C VAL A 157 35.86 -5.99 9.03
N MET A 158 35.44 -6.31 7.79
CA MET A 158 36.30 -7.00 6.82
C MET A 158 37.46 -6.13 6.33
N GLU A 159 37.23 -4.83 6.14
CA GLU A 159 38.27 -3.87 5.81
C GLU A 159 39.27 -3.74 6.97
N ALA A 160 38.79 -3.71 8.21
CA ALA A 160 39.63 -3.77 9.39
C ALA A 160 40.45 -5.07 9.45
N ALA A 161 39.87 -6.22 9.08
CA ALA A 161 40.59 -7.49 8.98
C ALA A 161 41.66 -7.47 7.89
N ALA A 162 41.36 -6.86 6.73
CA ALA A 162 42.33 -6.68 5.64
C ALA A 162 43.49 -5.77 6.06
N LEU A 163 43.19 -4.63 6.72
CA LEU A 163 44.20 -3.74 7.27
C LEU A 163 45.02 -4.41 8.37
N MET A 164 44.38 -5.23 9.20
CA MET A 164 45.03 -6.02 10.25
C MET A 164 46.06 -7.00 9.66
N ALA A 165 45.74 -7.64 8.53
CA ALA A 165 46.66 -8.52 7.81
C ALA A 165 47.95 -7.79 7.36
N ILE A 166 47.82 -6.57 6.82
CA ILE A 166 48.96 -5.75 6.37
C ILE A 166 49.73 -5.14 7.56
N ALA A 167 49.00 -4.60 8.53
CA ALA A 167 49.59 -3.86 9.65
C ALA A 167 50.46 -4.79 10.51
N MET A 168 50.00 -6.02 10.75
CA MET A 168 50.72 -6.96 11.63
C MET A 168 51.68 -7.89 10.89
N ALA A 169 51.69 -7.84 9.55
CA ALA A 169 52.69 -8.48 8.70
C ALA A 169 54.14 -7.99 8.92
N HIS A 170 54.33 -6.78 9.48
CA HIS A 170 55.65 -6.19 9.69
C HIS A 170 56.40 -6.70 10.95
N GLY A 171 55.74 -7.44 11.84
CA GLY A 171 56.38 -7.97 13.05
C GLY A 171 57.09 -9.30 12.79
N GLY A 172 58.42 -9.37 12.81
CA GLY A 172 59.16 -10.65 12.87
C GLY A 172 59.86 -11.18 11.60
N GLY A 173 60.19 -10.32 10.62
CA GLY A 173 61.17 -10.65 9.57
C GLY A 173 60.75 -11.64 8.48
N LYS A 174 59.50 -12.12 8.47
CA LYS A 174 58.91 -12.89 7.36
C LYS A 174 58.12 -11.96 6.43
N ARG A 175 58.10 -12.27 5.12
CA ARG A 175 57.31 -11.55 4.11
C ARG A 175 55.84 -11.51 4.55
N GLY A 176 55.21 -10.34 4.41
CA GLY A 176 53.84 -10.12 4.85
C GLY A 176 52.82 -11.00 4.13
N ASP A 177 51.70 -11.25 4.80
CA ASP A 177 50.57 -12.02 4.28
C ASP A 177 49.74 -11.19 3.31
N TYR A 178 50.41 -10.64 2.29
CA TYR A 178 49.80 -9.93 1.17
C TYR A 178 48.78 -10.82 0.44
N GLN A 179 48.95 -12.15 0.52
CA GLN A 179 48.01 -13.12 -0.04
C GLN A 179 46.64 -13.05 0.66
N ASP A 180 46.60 -12.94 1.99
CA ASP A 180 45.35 -12.84 2.75
C ASP A 180 44.67 -11.49 2.52
N PHE A 181 45.44 -10.41 2.50
CA PHE A 181 44.92 -9.09 2.14
C PHE A 181 44.28 -9.09 0.76
N VAL A 182 45.00 -9.57 -0.26
CA VAL A 182 44.48 -9.65 -1.63
C VAL A 182 43.28 -10.58 -1.69
N GLY A 183 43.30 -11.70 -0.95
CA GLY A 183 42.19 -12.63 -0.83
C GLY A 183 40.92 -11.97 -0.27
N ILE A 184 41.04 -11.21 0.83
CA ILE A 184 39.92 -10.48 1.45
C ILE A 184 39.36 -9.41 0.50
N ILE A 185 40.23 -8.66 -0.18
CA ILE A 185 39.80 -7.63 -1.15
C ILE A 185 39.08 -8.28 -2.34
N ILE A 186 39.60 -9.39 -2.88
CA ILE A 186 38.93 -10.14 -3.95
C ILE A 186 37.56 -10.64 -3.47
N LEU A 187 37.48 -11.18 -2.26
CA LEU A 187 36.22 -11.64 -1.66
C LEU A 187 35.20 -10.49 -1.53
N LEU A 188 35.63 -9.32 -1.07
CA LEU A 188 34.78 -8.12 -0.98
C LEU A 188 34.31 -7.65 -2.35
N ILE A 189 35.17 -7.67 -3.37
CA ILE A 189 34.82 -7.30 -4.74
C ILE A 189 33.80 -8.28 -5.32
N ILE A 190 34.01 -9.59 -5.15
CA ILE A 190 33.09 -10.63 -5.63
C ILE A 190 31.73 -10.48 -4.95
N ASN A 191 31.70 -10.36 -3.61
CA ASN A 191 30.46 -10.17 -2.86
C ASN A 191 29.73 -8.89 -3.30
N SER A 192 30.44 -7.76 -3.41
CA SER A 192 29.86 -6.49 -3.85
C SER A 192 29.31 -6.57 -5.27
N THR A 193 30.00 -7.29 -6.16
CA THR A 193 29.56 -7.51 -7.55
C THR A 193 28.28 -8.33 -7.60
N ILE A 194 28.23 -9.45 -6.87
CA ILE A 194 27.01 -10.28 -6.77
C ILE A 194 25.87 -9.46 -6.18
N SER A 195 26.11 -8.77 -5.05
CA SER A 195 25.11 -7.92 -4.41
C SER A 195 24.58 -6.84 -5.34
N PHE A 196 25.45 -6.17 -6.08
CA PHE A 196 25.06 -5.12 -7.00
C PHE A 196 24.23 -5.65 -8.18
N ILE A 197 24.65 -6.76 -8.80
CA ILE A 197 23.92 -7.37 -9.92
C ILE A 197 22.54 -7.83 -9.47
N GLU A 198 22.47 -8.54 -8.35
CA GLU A 198 21.23 -9.08 -7.82
C GLU A 198 20.27 -7.97 -7.36
N GLU A 199 20.74 -6.95 -6.66
CA GLU A 199 19.92 -5.83 -6.22
C GLU A 199 19.40 -5.01 -7.43
N ASN A 200 20.22 -4.83 -8.46
CA ASN A 200 19.78 -4.14 -9.69
C ASN A 200 18.74 -4.96 -10.47
N ASN A 201 18.89 -6.28 -10.54
CA ASN A 201 17.90 -7.17 -11.15
C ASN A 201 16.57 -7.16 -10.37
N ALA A 202 16.64 -7.25 -9.04
CA ALA A 202 15.51 -7.10 -8.13
C ALA A 202 14.81 -5.74 -8.31
N GLY A 203 15.59 -4.65 -8.36
CA GLY A 203 15.08 -3.29 -8.56
C GLY A 203 14.36 -3.10 -9.90
N ASN A 204 14.89 -3.65 -10.99
CA ASN A 204 14.24 -3.60 -12.30
C ASN A 204 12.91 -4.36 -12.32
N ALA A 205 12.85 -5.54 -11.69
CA ALA A 205 11.61 -6.30 -11.56
C ALA A 205 10.57 -5.55 -10.71
N ALA A 206 11.00 -4.93 -9.61
CA ALA A 206 10.15 -4.10 -8.76
C ALA A 206 9.66 -2.83 -9.48
N ALA A 207 10.49 -2.20 -10.31
CA ALA A 207 10.10 -1.03 -11.10
C ALA A 207 8.98 -1.35 -12.12
N ALA A 208 9.11 -2.48 -12.81
CA ALA A 208 8.06 -2.98 -13.71
C ALA A 208 6.74 -3.23 -12.95
N LEU A 209 6.84 -3.68 -11.70
CA LEU A 209 5.69 -3.88 -10.83
C LEU A 209 5.05 -2.56 -10.39
N MET A 210 5.87 -1.59 -9.96
CA MET A 210 5.40 -0.27 -9.54
C MET A 210 4.72 0.50 -10.66
N ALA A 211 5.15 0.32 -11.92
CA ALA A 211 4.48 0.92 -13.07
C ALA A 211 3.01 0.49 -13.18
N ARG A 212 2.65 -0.75 -12.77
CA ARG A 212 1.26 -1.22 -12.76
C ARG A 212 0.40 -0.59 -11.66
N LEU A 213 1.01 -0.02 -10.63
CA LEU A 213 0.36 0.67 -9.51
C LEU A 213 0.30 2.18 -9.71
N ALA A 214 0.78 2.69 -10.85
CA ALA A 214 0.76 4.12 -11.13
C ALA A 214 -0.68 4.64 -11.01
N PRO A 215 -0.91 5.79 -10.33
CA PRO A 215 -2.22 6.40 -10.29
C PRO A 215 -2.71 6.66 -11.71
N LYS A 216 -3.97 6.33 -12.00
CA LYS A 216 -4.59 6.56 -13.30
C LYS A 216 -5.53 7.76 -13.23
N ALA A 217 -5.72 8.43 -14.37
CA ALA A 217 -6.63 9.53 -14.54
C ALA A 217 -7.43 9.37 -15.83
N LYS A 218 -8.73 9.68 -15.79
CA LYS A 218 -9.60 9.70 -16.96
C LYS A 218 -9.46 11.05 -17.68
N VAL A 219 -8.81 11.04 -18.83
CA VAL A 219 -8.52 12.22 -19.65
C VAL A 219 -9.42 12.27 -20.87
N LEU A 220 -9.79 13.48 -21.30
CA LEU A 220 -10.47 13.72 -22.56
C LEU A 220 -9.45 14.20 -23.60
N ARG A 221 -9.15 13.35 -24.59
CA ARG A 221 -8.26 13.66 -25.72
C ARG A 221 -8.94 13.26 -27.03
N ASP A 222 -8.83 14.10 -28.05
CA ASP A 222 -9.48 13.89 -29.36
C ASP A 222 -10.99 13.61 -29.29
N GLY A 223 -11.68 14.20 -28.29
CA GLY A 223 -13.10 13.99 -28.05
C GLY A 223 -13.47 12.61 -27.50
N LYS A 224 -12.48 11.79 -27.09
CA LYS A 224 -12.69 10.48 -26.47
C LYS A 224 -12.13 10.45 -25.06
N TRP A 225 -12.89 9.83 -24.16
CA TRP A 225 -12.43 9.55 -22.80
C TRP A 225 -11.53 8.33 -22.80
N SER A 226 -10.29 8.48 -22.33
CA SER A 226 -9.34 7.39 -22.10
C SER A 226 -8.80 7.43 -20.68
N GLU A 227 -8.43 6.27 -20.14
CA GLU A 227 -7.79 6.16 -18.84
C GLU A 227 -6.28 6.01 -19.05
N GLU A 228 -5.52 7.00 -18.58
CA GLU A 228 -4.07 7.12 -18.78
C GLU A 228 -3.36 7.23 -17.43
N ASP A 229 -2.06 6.92 -17.40
CA ASP A 229 -1.26 7.10 -16.19
C ASP A 229 -1.14 8.60 -15.85
N ALA A 230 -1.28 8.95 -14.57
CA ALA A 230 -1.21 10.32 -14.08
C ALA A 230 0.14 11.01 -14.38
N SER A 231 1.20 10.23 -14.63
CA SER A 231 2.51 10.73 -15.05
C SER A 231 2.53 11.31 -16.47
N VAL A 232 1.56 10.94 -17.31
CA VAL A 232 1.43 11.41 -18.70
C VAL A 232 0.56 12.67 -18.79
N LEU A 233 -0.04 13.09 -17.68
CA LEU A 233 -0.85 14.31 -17.63
C LEU A 233 0.00 15.55 -17.90
N VAL A 234 -0.55 16.44 -18.72
CA VAL A 234 0.06 17.74 -19.01
C VAL A 234 -0.89 18.88 -18.64
N PRO A 235 -0.36 20.06 -18.28
CA PRO A 235 -1.18 21.26 -18.13
C PRO A 235 -2.05 21.51 -19.36
N GLY A 236 -3.32 21.82 -19.16
CA GLY A 236 -4.32 22.01 -20.21
C GLY A 236 -5.14 20.76 -20.56
N ASP A 237 -4.79 19.57 -20.06
CA ASP A 237 -5.64 18.39 -20.19
C ASP A 237 -6.96 18.57 -19.43
N ILE A 238 -8.05 18.06 -19.99
CA ILE A 238 -9.34 17.95 -19.31
C ILE A 238 -9.41 16.56 -18.68
N VAL A 239 -9.70 16.53 -17.38
CA VAL A 239 -9.77 15.31 -16.57
C VAL A 239 -11.15 15.23 -15.92
N SER A 240 -11.74 14.05 -15.89
CA SER A 240 -12.97 13.78 -15.12
C SER A 240 -12.58 13.35 -13.71
N ILE A 241 -13.06 14.07 -12.69
CA ILE A 241 -12.89 13.69 -11.28
C ILE A 241 -14.20 13.12 -10.77
N LYS A 242 -14.15 11.89 -10.26
CA LYS A 242 -15.29 11.20 -9.64
C LYS A 242 -15.12 11.08 -8.14
N LEU A 243 -16.18 10.65 -7.48
CA LEU A 243 -16.15 10.29 -6.07
C LEU A 243 -15.11 9.20 -5.79
N GLY A 244 -14.26 9.44 -4.80
CA GLY A 244 -13.18 8.53 -4.41
C GLY A 244 -11.87 8.73 -5.17
N ASP A 245 -11.87 9.47 -6.28
CA ASP A 245 -10.65 9.73 -7.03
C ASP A 245 -9.70 10.63 -6.23
N ILE A 246 -8.41 10.29 -6.29
CA ILE A 246 -7.33 11.15 -5.82
C ILE A 246 -7.05 12.14 -6.94
N ILE A 247 -7.04 13.43 -6.62
CA ILE A 247 -6.76 14.48 -7.59
C ILE A 247 -5.30 14.35 -8.06
N PRO A 248 -5.05 14.06 -9.35
CA PRO A 248 -3.70 13.69 -9.82
C PRO A 248 -2.78 14.91 -9.98
N ALA A 249 -3.34 16.10 -10.15
CA ALA A 249 -2.62 17.33 -10.47
C ALA A 249 -3.39 18.55 -9.96
N ASP A 250 -2.71 19.69 -9.80
CA ASP A 250 -3.40 20.93 -9.46
C ASP A 250 -4.26 21.35 -10.67
N ALA A 251 -5.55 21.50 -10.46
CA ALA A 251 -6.53 21.69 -11.51
C ALA A 251 -7.57 22.75 -11.13
N ARG A 252 -8.41 23.13 -12.08
CA ARG A 252 -9.53 24.06 -11.86
C ARG A 252 -10.83 23.43 -12.32
N LEU A 253 -11.87 23.56 -11.49
CA LEU A 253 -13.18 23.02 -11.77
C LEU A 253 -13.82 23.70 -12.98
N LEU A 254 -14.35 22.91 -13.91
CA LEU A 254 -15.21 23.37 -15.00
C LEU A 254 -16.65 23.57 -14.49
N GLU A 255 -17.60 23.75 -15.41
CA GLU A 255 -19.01 23.88 -15.07
C GLU A 255 -19.58 22.55 -14.54
N GLY A 256 -20.45 22.62 -13.53
CA GLY A 256 -21.04 21.44 -12.90
C GLY A 256 -21.53 21.71 -11.48
N ASP A 257 -21.96 20.64 -10.80
CA ASP A 257 -22.38 20.70 -9.41
C ASP A 257 -21.17 20.84 -8.47
N PRO A 258 -21.31 21.48 -7.29
CA PRO A 258 -20.20 21.64 -6.35
C PRO A 258 -19.62 20.29 -5.89
N LEU A 259 -18.30 20.25 -5.76
CA LEU A 259 -17.53 19.08 -5.32
C LEU A 259 -17.15 19.23 -3.84
N LYS A 260 -17.19 18.17 -3.02
CA LYS A 260 -16.53 18.19 -1.71
C LYS A 260 -15.22 17.44 -1.75
N ILE A 261 -14.17 18.10 -1.30
CA ILE A 261 -12.80 17.62 -1.39
C ILE A 261 -12.20 17.56 0.01
N ASP A 262 -11.62 16.40 0.33
CA ASP A 262 -10.82 16.21 1.53
C ASP A 262 -9.37 16.65 1.25
N GLN A 263 -8.96 17.71 1.93
CA GLN A 263 -7.62 18.29 1.87
C GLN A 263 -6.81 17.98 3.14
N SER A 264 -7.23 17.02 3.97
CA SER A 264 -6.56 16.66 5.22
C SER A 264 -5.08 16.31 5.03
N ALA A 265 -4.73 15.68 3.92
CA ALA A 265 -3.34 15.37 3.56
C ALA A 265 -2.46 16.61 3.32
N LEU A 266 -3.08 17.76 3.03
CA LEU A 266 -2.42 19.01 2.65
C LEU A 266 -2.48 20.07 3.74
N THR A 267 -3.65 20.24 4.36
CA THR A 267 -3.91 21.30 5.36
C THR A 267 -3.92 20.78 6.79
N GLY A 268 -4.06 19.46 6.98
CA GLY A 268 -4.29 18.85 8.29
C GLY A 268 -5.72 19.01 8.82
N GLU A 269 -6.63 19.64 8.06
CA GLU A 269 -8.03 19.81 8.45
C GLU A 269 -8.86 18.61 7.96
N SER A 270 -9.53 17.92 8.89
CA SER A 270 -10.29 16.69 8.58
C SER A 270 -11.65 16.93 7.92
N LEU A 271 -12.15 18.17 7.91
CA LEU A 271 -13.46 18.47 7.33
C LEU A 271 -13.34 18.71 5.81
N PRO A 272 -14.12 17.99 4.98
CA PRO A 272 -14.13 18.23 3.55
C PRO A 272 -14.61 19.64 3.21
N VAL A 273 -13.91 20.29 2.28
CA VAL A 273 -14.23 21.64 1.81
C VAL A 273 -15.06 21.55 0.53
N THR A 274 -16.15 22.32 0.46
CA THR A 274 -16.96 22.45 -0.76
C THR A 274 -16.27 23.38 -1.74
N LYS A 275 -16.18 22.96 -3.00
CA LYS A 275 -15.55 23.65 -4.12
C LYS A 275 -16.56 23.86 -5.23
N HIS A 276 -16.66 25.11 -5.67
CA HIS A 276 -17.58 25.52 -6.73
C HIS A 276 -16.87 25.59 -8.10
N PRO A 277 -17.62 25.52 -9.21
CA PRO A 277 -17.09 25.77 -10.55
C PRO A 277 -16.19 27.00 -10.62
N GLY A 278 -15.04 26.86 -11.28
CA GLY A 278 -14.05 27.92 -11.40
C GLY A 278 -13.08 28.05 -10.22
N GLU A 279 -13.21 27.29 -9.14
CA GLU A 279 -12.20 27.21 -8.08
C GLU A 279 -11.09 26.20 -8.39
N GLY A 280 -9.90 26.45 -7.83
CA GLY A 280 -8.76 25.54 -7.87
C GLY A 280 -8.89 24.37 -6.88
N VAL A 281 -8.42 23.21 -7.32
CA VAL A 281 -8.29 21.97 -6.56
C VAL A 281 -6.84 21.49 -6.61
N TYR A 282 -6.37 20.86 -5.52
CA TYR A 282 -4.95 20.55 -5.34
C TYR A 282 -4.67 19.05 -5.47
N SER A 283 -3.51 18.71 -6.04
CA SER A 283 -3.04 17.34 -6.16
C SER A 283 -2.91 16.65 -4.79
N GLY A 284 -3.28 15.37 -4.70
CA GLY A 284 -3.23 14.60 -3.45
C GLY A 284 -4.46 14.78 -2.55
N SER A 285 -5.34 15.73 -2.86
CA SER A 285 -6.67 15.78 -2.23
C SER A 285 -7.53 14.63 -2.75
N THR A 286 -8.54 14.22 -1.98
CA THR A 286 -9.46 13.13 -2.38
C THR A 286 -10.87 13.66 -2.54
N CYS A 287 -11.53 13.33 -3.66
CA CYS A 287 -12.93 13.69 -3.86
C CYS A 287 -13.84 12.85 -2.93
N LYS A 288 -14.61 13.50 -2.06
CA LYS A 288 -15.54 12.83 -1.15
C LYS A 288 -16.98 12.84 -1.66
N GLN A 289 -17.38 13.88 -2.40
CA GLN A 289 -18.73 14.03 -2.95
C GLN A 289 -18.72 14.79 -4.26
N GLY A 290 -19.60 14.40 -5.18
CA GLY A 290 -19.79 15.02 -6.48
C GLY A 290 -18.95 14.40 -7.59
N GLU A 291 -19.20 14.85 -8.82
CA GLU A 291 -18.44 14.51 -10.01
C GLU A 291 -18.39 15.77 -10.87
N ILE A 292 -17.19 16.13 -11.34
CA ILE A 292 -17.02 17.33 -12.15
C ILE A 292 -15.77 17.19 -13.02
N GLU A 293 -15.82 17.81 -14.20
CA GLU A 293 -14.66 17.90 -15.08
C GLU A 293 -13.74 19.03 -14.62
N VAL A 294 -12.44 18.86 -14.84
CA VAL A 294 -11.43 19.83 -14.43
C VAL A 294 -10.41 20.04 -15.53
N VAL A 295 -9.79 21.22 -15.56
CA VAL A 295 -8.64 21.53 -16.40
C VAL A 295 -7.38 21.53 -15.56
N VAL A 296 -6.39 20.74 -15.97
CA VAL A 296 -5.09 20.66 -15.29
C VAL A 296 -4.32 21.97 -15.46
N ILE A 297 -3.80 22.52 -14.38
CA ILE A 297 -2.99 23.76 -14.37
C ILE A 297 -1.52 23.45 -14.13
N ALA A 298 -1.19 22.59 -13.17
CA ALA A 298 0.18 22.23 -12.84
C ALA A 298 0.30 20.75 -12.47
N THR A 299 1.40 20.11 -12.88
CA THR A 299 1.65 18.68 -12.67
C THR A 299 2.99 18.46 -11.94
N GLY A 300 3.15 17.27 -11.34
CA GLY A 300 4.39 16.84 -10.70
C GLY A 300 4.91 17.79 -9.62
N VAL A 301 6.20 18.10 -9.67
CA VAL A 301 6.91 18.97 -8.71
C VAL A 301 6.39 20.41 -8.67
N HIS A 302 5.64 20.85 -9.70
CA HIS A 302 5.11 22.20 -9.75
C HIS A 302 3.78 22.37 -9.01
N THR A 303 3.16 21.26 -8.61
CA THR A 303 1.96 21.25 -7.77
C THR A 303 2.26 21.77 -6.36
N PHE A 304 1.23 22.20 -5.64
CA PHE A 304 1.37 22.60 -4.24
C PHE A 304 1.89 21.43 -3.37
N PHE A 305 1.33 20.23 -3.56
CA PHE A 305 1.79 19.03 -2.84
C PHE A 305 3.23 18.66 -3.23
N GLY A 306 3.57 18.70 -4.52
CA GLY A 306 4.92 18.38 -5.01
C GLY A 306 6.00 19.28 -4.42
N LYS A 307 5.72 20.58 -4.29
CA LYS A 307 6.63 21.53 -3.62
C LYS A 307 6.76 21.26 -2.14
N ALA A 308 5.66 20.95 -1.45
CA ALA A 308 5.68 20.62 -0.03
C ALA A 308 6.45 19.31 0.22
N ALA A 309 6.20 18.28 -0.59
CA ALA A 309 6.86 16.97 -0.50
C ALA A 309 8.38 17.08 -0.73
N HIS A 310 8.82 17.87 -1.72
CA HIS A 310 10.25 18.12 -1.98
C HIS A 310 10.95 18.82 -0.80
N LEU A 311 10.23 19.58 0.04
CA LEU A 311 10.80 20.23 1.21
C LEU A 311 10.87 19.29 2.44
N VAL A 312 10.13 18.18 2.43
CA VAL A 312 9.99 17.23 3.56
C VAL A 312 10.81 15.96 3.35
N GLU A 313 11.68 15.91 2.34
CA GLU A 313 12.40 14.71 1.88
C GLU A 313 13.48 14.13 2.83
N ASN A 314 13.33 14.30 4.15
CA ASN A 314 14.25 13.83 5.18
C ASN A 314 13.67 12.83 6.19
N THR A 315 12.45 12.30 6.00
CA THR A 315 11.84 11.33 6.93
C THR A 315 11.79 9.90 6.37
N THR A 316 12.96 9.29 6.19
CA THR A 316 13.03 7.84 5.99
C THR A 316 12.85 7.12 7.33
N HIS A 317 11.63 6.66 7.63
CA HIS A 317 11.43 5.69 8.71
C HIS A 317 12.16 4.40 8.37
N VAL A 318 13.09 3.99 9.24
CA VAL A 318 13.80 2.72 9.13
C VAL A 318 12.78 1.59 9.30
N GLY A 319 12.60 0.74 8.28
CA GLY A 319 11.62 -0.35 8.33
C GLY A 319 11.97 -1.42 9.38
N HIS A 320 10.97 -2.12 9.90
CA HIS A 320 11.14 -3.22 10.88
C HIS A 320 12.18 -4.25 10.42
N PHE A 321 12.13 -4.64 9.15
CA PHE A 321 13.12 -5.53 8.53
C PHE A 321 14.57 -5.03 8.68
N GLN A 322 14.81 -3.74 8.49
CA GLN A 322 16.14 -3.15 8.65
C GLN A 322 16.60 -3.18 10.12
N GLN A 323 15.68 -3.02 11.07
CA GLN A 323 15.97 -3.15 12.50
C GLN A 323 16.35 -4.58 12.87
N VAL A 324 15.63 -5.58 12.33
CA VAL A 324 15.95 -7.00 12.53
C VAL A 324 17.32 -7.32 11.94
N LEU A 325 17.62 -6.87 10.72
CA LEU A 325 18.91 -7.08 10.08
C LEU A 325 20.06 -6.46 10.87
N THR A 326 19.85 -5.23 11.37
CA THR A 326 20.83 -4.54 12.23
C THR A 326 21.03 -5.28 13.54
N SER A 327 19.97 -5.81 14.15
CA SER A 327 20.05 -6.59 15.39
C SER A 327 20.83 -7.89 15.21
N ILE A 328 20.59 -8.62 14.12
CA ILE A 328 21.36 -9.83 13.81
C ILE A 328 22.82 -9.49 13.52
N GLY A 329 23.08 -8.42 12.75
CA GLY A 329 24.43 -7.92 12.48
C GLY A 329 25.17 -7.57 13.77
N ASN A 330 24.53 -6.84 14.67
CA ASN A 330 25.08 -6.49 15.98
C ASN A 330 25.35 -7.73 16.83
N PHE A 331 24.46 -8.72 16.83
CA PHE A 331 24.69 -9.98 17.53
C PHE A 331 25.95 -10.69 17.01
N CYS A 332 26.09 -10.82 15.68
CA CYS A 332 27.28 -11.42 15.07
C CYS A 332 28.56 -10.66 15.43
N ILE A 333 28.55 -9.32 15.33
CA ILE A 333 29.71 -8.49 15.69
C ILE A 333 30.09 -8.67 17.16
N CYS A 334 29.11 -8.65 18.07
CA CYS A 334 29.35 -8.87 19.50
C CYS A 334 29.90 -10.27 19.78
N SER A 335 29.35 -11.33 19.14
CA SER A 335 29.85 -12.69 19.29
C SER A 335 31.29 -12.84 18.80
N ILE A 336 31.64 -12.21 17.67
CA ILE A 336 33.02 -12.20 17.14
C ILE A 336 33.93 -11.44 18.11
N ALA A 337 33.53 -10.27 18.59
CA ALA A 337 34.33 -9.50 19.54
C ALA A 337 34.62 -10.27 20.84
N ILE A 338 33.61 -10.95 21.39
CA ILE A 338 33.78 -11.82 22.57
C ILE A 338 34.70 -13.00 22.24
N GLY A 339 34.51 -13.64 21.08
CA GLY A 339 35.35 -14.74 20.61
C GLY A 339 36.82 -14.33 20.47
N LEU A 340 37.09 -13.18 19.86
CA LEU A 340 38.43 -12.60 19.72
C LEU A 340 39.08 -12.36 21.09
N ILE A 341 38.34 -11.79 22.05
CA ILE A 341 38.87 -11.53 23.40
C ILE A 341 39.24 -12.86 24.09
N ILE A 342 38.36 -13.86 24.01
CA ILE A 342 38.62 -15.18 24.61
C ILE A 342 39.84 -15.84 23.95
N GLU A 343 39.93 -15.83 22.62
CA GLU A 343 41.06 -16.41 21.90
C GLU A 343 42.38 -15.72 22.26
N ILE A 344 42.41 -14.39 22.34
CA ILE A 344 43.60 -13.64 22.76
C ILE A 344 44.04 -14.12 24.16
N ILE A 345 43.11 -14.24 25.12
CA ILE A 345 43.43 -14.69 26.48
C ILE A 345 43.98 -16.13 26.48
N VAL A 346 43.40 -17.03 25.69
CA VAL A 346 43.82 -18.45 25.65
C VAL A 346 45.16 -18.63 24.95
N ILE A 347 45.37 -17.95 23.81
CA ILE A 347 46.56 -18.08 22.97
C ILE A 347 47.77 -17.46 23.68
N TYR A 348 47.62 -16.23 24.19
CA TYR A 348 48.73 -15.49 24.80
C TYR A 348 48.90 -15.78 26.29
N GLY A 349 47.80 -16.04 27.01
CA GLY A 349 47.84 -16.27 28.45
C GLY A 349 48.16 -17.72 28.84
N VAL A 350 47.61 -18.71 28.12
CA VAL A 350 47.72 -20.13 28.52
C VAL A 350 48.75 -20.90 27.70
N HIS A 351 48.77 -20.70 26.37
CA HIS A 351 49.65 -21.48 25.48
C HIS A 351 51.00 -20.84 25.19
N GLY A 352 51.17 -19.54 25.47
CA GLY A 352 52.42 -18.81 25.19
C GLY A 352 52.79 -18.81 23.70
N TYR A 353 51.79 -18.82 22.81
CA TYR A 353 52.03 -18.83 21.37
C TYR A 353 52.79 -17.58 20.89
N GLY A 354 53.56 -17.72 19.81
CA GLY A 354 54.18 -16.59 19.15
C GLY A 354 53.14 -15.65 18.54
N TYR A 355 53.40 -14.34 18.63
CA TYR A 355 52.54 -13.25 18.15
C TYR A 355 51.92 -13.49 16.77
N ARG A 356 52.67 -14.04 15.80
CA ARG A 356 52.16 -14.31 14.45
C ARG A 356 51.07 -15.38 14.41
N ASN A 357 51.29 -16.54 15.02
CA ASN A 357 50.32 -17.63 15.00
C ASN A 357 49.02 -17.25 15.72
N GLY A 358 49.09 -16.35 16.70
CA GLY A 358 47.91 -15.82 17.36
C GLY A 358 47.06 -14.94 16.44
N ILE A 359 47.68 -14.20 15.53
CA ILE A 359 47.00 -13.31 14.59
C ILE A 359 46.23 -14.10 13.53
N ASP A 360 46.83 -15.15 12.99
CA ASP A 360 46.20 -15.98 11.96
C ASP A 360 44.85 -16.54 12.44
N ASN A 361 44.78 -17.00 13.70
CA ASN A 361 43.55 -17.47 14.32
C ASN A 361 42.49 -16.37 14.44
N LEU A 362 42.88 -15.16 14.87
CA LEU A 362 41.97 -14.02 14.96
C LEU A 362 41.42 -13.61 13.59
N LEU A 363 42.26 -13.71 12.55
CA LEU A 363 41.91 -13.39 11.18
C LEU A 363 40.93 -14.42 10.59
N VAL A 364 41.10 -15.71 10.89
CA VAL A 364 40.14 -16.77 10.54
C VAL A 364 38.78 -16.51 11.18
N LEU A 365 38.75 -16.14 12.47
CA LEU A 365 37.50 -15.85 13.18
C LEU A 365 36.78 -14.62 12.59
N LEU A 366 37.52 -13.58 12.22
CA LEU A 366 36.97 -12.38 11.58
C LEU A 366 36.38 -12.68 10.20
N ILE A 367 37.09 -13.40 9.34
CA ILE A 367 36.63 -13.72 7.98
C ILE A 367 35.43 -14.68 8.02
N GLY A 368 35.50 -15.71 8.86
CA GLY A 368 34.45 -16.74 8.94
C GLY A 368 33.21 -16.29 9.71
N GLY A 369 33.35 -15.36 10.65
CA GLY A 369 32.26 -14.95 11.54
C GLY A 369 31.24 -14.02 10.91
N ILE A 370 31.61 -13.26 9.86
CA ILE A 370 30.78 -12.17 9.33
C ILE A 370 29.87 -12.68 8.20
N PRO A 371 28.53 -12.65 8.38
CA PRO A 371 27.60 -13.11 7.35
C PRO A 371 27.33 -12.00 6.31
N ILE A 372 28.35 -11.63 5.52
CA ILE A 372 28.30 -10.53 4.54
C ILE A 372 27.15 -10.71 3.53
N ALA A 373 26.85 -11.94 3.14
CA ALA A 373 25.82 -12.24 2.15
C ALA A 373 24.37 -12.06 2.66
N MET A 374 24.14 -12.02 3.98
CA MET A 374 22.80 -12.07 4.57
C MET A 374 21.88 -10.92 4.11
N PRO A 375 22.28 -9.63 4.15
CA PRO A 375 21.44 -8.53 3.65
C PRO A 375 20.99 -8.73 2.21
N THR A 376 21.93 -9.17 1.36
CA THR A 376 21.69 -9.34 -0.08
C THR A 376 20.73 -10.50 -0.32
N VAL A 377 20.98 -11.67 0.29
CA VAL A 377 20.14 -12.86 0.12
C VAL A 377 18.69 -12.58 0.53
N LEU A 378 18.48 -11.86 1.63
CA LEU A 378 17.14 -11.51 2.09
C LEU A 378 16.45 -10.52 1.15
N SER A 379 17.15 -9.46 0.70
CA SER A 379 16.63 -8.47 -0.25
C SER A 379 16.16 -9.14 -1.56
N VAL A 380 17.03 -9.99 -2.13
CA VAL A 380 16.74 -10.74 -3.35
C VAL A 380 15.58 -11.70 -3.17
N THR A 381 15.51 -12.40 -2.03
CA THR A 381 14.40 -13.32 -1.72
C THR A 381 13.07 -12.55 -1.66
N MET A 382 13.04 -11.37 -1.05
CA MET A 382 11.84 -10.52 -1.01
C MET A 382 11.44 -10.01 -2.40
N ALA A 383 12.41 -9.62 -3.23
CA ALA A 383 12.15 -9.16 -4.59
C ALA A 383 11.58 -10.28 -5.47
N ILE A 384 12.17 -11.47 -5.42
CA ILE A 384 11.66 -12.66 -6.12
C ILE A 384 10.28 -13.04 -5.59
N GLY A 385 10.06 -12.99 -4.27
CA GLY A 385 8.76 -13.22 -3.65
C GLY A 385 7.69 -12.24 -4.13
N SER A 386 8.00 -10.95 -4.17
CA SER A 386 7.14 -9.89 -4.72
C SER A 386 6.79 -10.15 -6.19
N HIS A 387 7.79 -10.54 -6.99
CA HIS A 387 7.56 -10.87 -8.40
C HIS A 387 6.64 -12.09 -8.56
N LYS A 388 6.85 -13.15 -7.78
CA LYS A 388 5.96 -14.34 -7.79
C LYS A 388 4.53 -13.99 -7.37
N LEU A 389 4.35 -13.19 -6.32
CA LEU A 389 3.03 -12.71 -5.91
C LEU A 389 2.35 -11.91 -7.04
N SER A 390 3.11 -11.08 -7.75
CA SER A 390 2.57 -10.34 -8.89
C SER A 390 2.10 -11.25 -10.02
N GLN A 391 2.82 -12.33 -10.31
CA GLN A 391 2.41 -13.31 -11.32
C GLN A 391 1.10 -14.01 -10.92
N GLN A 392 0.85 -14.14 -9.61
CA GLN A 392 -0.41 -14.64 -9.04
C GLN A 392 -1.50 -13.56 -8.93
N GLY A 393 -1.24 -12.33 -9.38
CA GLY A 393 -2.19 -11.21 -9.34
C GLY A 393 -2.18 -10.39 -8.05
N ALA A 394 -1.29 -10.67 -7.09
CA ALA A 394 -1.13 -9.90 -5.86
C ALA A 394 0.06 -8.94 -5.96
N ILE A 395 -0.20 -7.63 -5.93
CA ILE A 395 0.85 -6.61 -6.11
C ILE A 395 1.28 -6.05 -4.75
N THR A 396 2.55 -6.22 -4.39
CA THR A 396 3.12 -5.69 -3.13
C THR A 396 3.74 -4.30 -3.34
N LYS A 397 3.08 -3.26 -2.82
CA LYS A 397 3.59 -1.86 -2.90
C LYS A 397 4.82 -1.63 -2.02
N ARG A 398 4.92 -2.35 -0.90
CA ARG A 398 6.07 -2.37 0.02
C ARG A 398 6.60 -3.80 0.08
N MET A 399 7.90 -4.01 -0.16
CA MET A 399 8.50 -5.35 -0.09
C MET A 399 8.42 -5.95 1.32
N THR A 400 8.50 -5.10 2.36
CA THR A 400 8.33 -5.49 3.76
C THR A 400 6.92 -6.02 4.09
N ALA A 401 5.92 -5.77 3.23
CA ALA A 401 4.57 -6.30 3.44
C ALA A 401 4.52 -7.83 3.34
N ILE A 402 5.50 -8.47 2.68
CA ILE A 402 5.58 -9.94 2.61
C ILE A 402 5.79 -10.53 4.01
N GLU A 403 6.62 -9.90 4.84
CA GLU A 403 6.84 -10.29 6.24
C GLU A 403 5.56 -10.10 7.06
N GLU A 404 4.91 -8.94 6.92
CA GLU A 404 3.64 -8.63 7.60
C GLU A 404 2.54 -9.64 7.23
N MET A 405 2.45 -10.04 5.96
CA MET A 405 1.48 -11.05 5.51
C MET A 405 1.82 -12.46 6.02
N ALA A 406 3.11 -12.81 6.16
CA ALA A 406 3.52 -14.11 6.68
C ALA A 406 3.19 -14.28 8.16
N GLY A 407 3.19 -13.19 8.93
CA GLY A 407 2.81 -13.16 10.35
C GLY A 407 1.36 -12.77 10.62
N MET A 408 0.48 -12.82 9.62
CA MET A 408 -0.91 -12.38 9.76
C MET A 408 -1.75 -13.38 10.55
N ASP A 409 -2.28 -12.96 11.70
CA ASP A 409 -3.18 -13.80 12.53
C ASP A 409 -4.67 -13.57 12.20
N VAL A 410 -5.03 -12.37 11.75
CA VAL A 410 -6.43 -11.97 11.51
C VAL A 410 -6.53 -11.24 10.17
N LEU A 411 -7.42 -11.71 9.30
CA LEU A 411 -7.77 -11.09 8.03
C LEU A 411 -9.17 -10.45 8.14
N CYS A 412 -9.22 -9.13 8.26
CA CYS A 412 -10.46 -8.37 8.14
C CYS A 412 -10.74 -8.09 6.67
N SER A 413 -11.73 -8.78 6.10
CA SER A 413 -12.10 -8.69 4.69
C SER A 413 -13.41 -7.91 4.52
N ASP A 414 -13.43 -6.95 3.59
CA ASP A 414 -14.68 -6.27 3.21
C ASP A 414 -15.61 -7.25 2.48
N LYS A 415 -16.92 -7.16 2.70
CA LYS A 415 -17.88 -8.04 2.02
C LYS A 415 -17.96 -7.70 0.54
N THR A 416 -18.32 -6.46 0.22
CA THR A 416 -18.69 -6.07 -1.14
C THR A 416 -17.44 -5.95 -2.00
N GLY A 417 -17.38 -6.73 -3.08
CA GLY A 417 -16.28 -6.70 -4.04
C GLY A 417 -15.06 -7.55 -3.64
N THR A 418 -14.91 -7.95 -2.37
CA THR A 418 -13.87 -8.91 -1.95
C THR A 418 -14.46 -10.31 -1.77
N LEU A 419 -15.38 -10.51 -0.82
CA LEU A 419 -16.04 -11.82 -0.61
C LEU A 419 -17.14 -12.11 -1.64
N THR A 420 -17.70 -11.05 -2.25
CA THR A 420 -18.73 -11.14 -3.28
C THR A 420 -18.22 -10.67 -4.63
N LEU A 421 -18.97 -11.01 -5.69
CA LEU A 421 -18.61 -10.65 -7.07
C LEU A 421 -18.86 -9.16 -7.38
N ASN A 422 -19.64 -8.45 -6.55
CA ASN A 422 -20.13 -7.10 -6.84
C ASN A 422 -20.78 -7.02 -8.24
N LYS A 423 -21.45 -8.11 -8.62
CA LYS A 423 -22.26 -8.25 -9.83
C LYS A 423 -23.68 -8.48 -9.38
N LEU A 424 -24.35 -7.38 -9.07
CA LEU A 424 -25.67 -7.41 -8.48
C LEU A 424 -26.69 -7.93 -9.51
N THR A 425 -27.67 -8.68 -9.03
CA THR A 425 -28.79 -9.16 -9.85
C THR A 425 -30.09 -8.87 -9.12
N VAL A 426 -31.13 -8.51 -9.87
CA VAL A 426 -32.47 -8.27 -9.32
C VAL A 426 -33.42 -9.29 -9.93
N ASP A 427 -34.21 -9.93 -9.08
CA ASP A 427 -35.32 -10.76 -9.53
C ASP A 427 -36.58 -9.90 -9.67
N LYS A 428 -37.14 -9.87 -10.89
CA LYS A 428 -38.34 -9.08 -11.21
C LYS A 428 -39.55 -9.56 -10.41
N GLU A 429 -39.65 -10.85 -10.12
CA GLU A 429 -40.81 -11.40 -9.41
C GLU A 429 -40.88 -10.93 -7.96
N MET A 430 -39.73 -10.66 -7.35
CA MET A 430 -39.60 -10.24 -5.96
C MET A 430 -39.75 -8.73 -5.75
N ILE A 431 -39.95 -7.93 -6.81
CA ILE A 431 -40.17 -6.48 -6.68
C ILE A 431 -41.53 -6.24 -6.02
N GLU A 432 -41.54 -5.41 -4.98
CA GLU A 432 -42.75 -4.95 -4.30
C GLU A 432 -43.07 -3.51 -4.67
N VAL A 433 -44.33 -3.26 -5.05
CA VAL A 433 -44.81 -1.97 -5.56
C VAL A 433 -45.88 -1.42 -4.63
N PHE A 434 -45.69 -0.17 -4.18
CA PHE A 434 -46.58 0.52 -3.25
C PHE A 434 -47.47 1.56 -3.96
N ALA A 435 -47.02 2.09 -5.10
CA ALA A 435 -47.80 3.05 -5.88
C ALA A 435 -48.93 2.38 -6.67
N LYS A 436 -50.15 2.92 -6.58
CA LYS A 436 -51.33 2.39 -7.28
C LYS A 436 -51.20 2.63 -8.78
N GLY A 437 -51.49 1.60 -9.59
CA GLY A 437 -51.50 1.67 -11.05
C GLY A 437 -50.11 1.60 -11.71
N VAL A 438 -49.05 1.31 -10.95
CA VAL A 438 -47.69 1.13 -11.47
C VAL A 438 -47.38 -0.37 -11.59
N GLY A 439 -47.07 -0.84 -12.80
CA GLY A 439 -46.60 -2.20 -13.04
C GLY A 439 -45.11 -2.37 -12.74
N LYS A 440 -44.67 -3.62 -12.47
CA LYS A 440 -43.26 -3.94 -12.17
C LYS A 440 -42.30 -3.52 -13.29
N ASP A 441 -42.71 -3.65 -14.56
CA ASP A 441 -41.89 -3.22 -15.70
C ASP A 441 -41.65 -1.72 -15.74
N LEU A 442 -42.67 -0.92 -15.36
CA LEU A 442 -42.53 0.53 -15.26
C LEU A 442 -41.57 0.92 -14.13
N VAL A 443 -41.58 0.17 -13.01
CA VAL A 443 -40.61 0.36 -11.91
C VAL A 443 -39.19 0.13 -12.39
N VAL A 444 -38.94 -0.97 -13.11
CA VAL A 444 -37.62 -1.26 -13.67
C VAL A 444 -37.17 -0.16 -14.64
N LEU A 445 -38.08 0.33 -15.49
CA LEU A 445 -37.80 1.45 -16.39
C LEU A 445 -37.46 2.74 -15.63
N MET A 446 -38.19 3.07 -14.56
CA MET A 446 -37.91 4.24 -13.72
C MET A 446 -36.56 4.11 -13.00
N ALA A 447 -36.26 2.91 -12.48
CA ALA A 447 -34.98 2.62 -11.86
C ALA A 447 -33.82 2.74 -12.87
N ALA A 448 -34.00 2.25 -14.10
CA ALA A 448 -33.02 2.36 -15.18
C ALA A 448 -32.84 3.79 -15.68
N ARG A 449 -33.93 4.60 -15.69
CA ARG A 449 -33.86 6.05 -15.94
C ARG A 449 -32.98 6.74 -14.90
N ALA A 450 -33.16 6.40 -13.62
CA ALA A 450 -32.31 6.91 -12.54
C ALA A 450 -30.88 6.31 -12.50
N SER A 451 -30.51 5.42 -13.44
CA SER A 451 -29.15 4.91 -13.61
C SER A 451 -28.38 5.70 -14.66
N ARG A 452 -27.05 5.71 -14.56
CA ARG A 452 -26.17 6.17 -15.65
C ARG A 452 -26.15 5.15 -16.79
N MET A 453 -25.96 5.64 -18.01
CA MET A 453 -25.74 4.81 -19.19
C MET A 453 -24.26 4.54 -19.45
N GLU A 454 -23.40 5.48 -19.05
CA GLU A 454 -21.95 5.41 -19.22
C GLU A 454 -21.26 5.36 -17.86
N ASN A 455 -20.17 4.59 -17.76
CA ASN A 455 -19.38 4.45 -16.52
C ASN A 455 -20.24 3.99 -15.33
N GLN A 456 -20.97 2.89 -15.54
CA GLN A 456 -21.97 2.38 -14.61
C GLN A 456 -21.36 1.79 -13.33
N ASP A 457 -21.96 2.13 -12.20
CA ASP A 457 -21.77 1.39 -10.96
C ASP A 457 -22.40 -0.01 -11.06
N ALA A 458 -22.02 -0.92 -10.16
CA ALA A 458 -22.56 -2.29 -10.14
C ALA A 458 -24.10 -2.33 -10.03
N ILE A 459 -24.69 -1.40 -9.26
CA ILE A 459 -26.15 -1.27 -9.11
C ILE A 459 -26.77 -0.78 -10.44
N ASP A 460 -26.16 0.21 -11.08
CA ASP A 460 -26.64 0.79 -12.33
C ASP A 460 -26.63 -0.24 -13.45
N CYS A 461 -25.52 -0.98 -13.55
CA CYS A 461 -25.36 -2.07 -14.51
C CYS A 461 -26.39 -3.17 -14.27
N ALA A 462 -26.63 -3.57 -13.02
CA ALA A 462 -27.62 -4.59 -12.67
C ALA A 462 -29.03 -4.19 -13.13
N ILE A 463 -29.44 -2.94 -12.85
CA ILE A 463 -30.77 -2.43 -13.19
C ILE A 463 -30.93 -2.25 -14.71
N VAL A 464 -29.92 -1.69 -15.39
CA VAL A 464 -29.97 -1.49 -16.84
C VAL A 464 -29.99 -2.84 -17.57
N SER A 465 -29.30 -3.85 -17.05
CA SER A 465 -29.31 -5.23 -17.58
C SER A 465 -30.66 -5.95 -17.39
N MET A 466 -31.59 -5.41 -16.60
CA MET A 466 -32.94 -5.96 -16.48
C MET A 466 -33.84 -5.59 -17.67
N LEU A 467 -33.47 -4.54 -18.42
CA LEU A 467 -34.16 -4.15 -19.64
C LEU A 467 -33.74 -5.08 -20.78
N ALA A 468 -34.65 -5.30 -21.75
CA ALA A 468 -34.34 -6.12 -22.92
C ALA A 468 -33.30 -5.42 -23.81
N ASP A 469 -33.45 -4.12 -24.01
CA ASP A 469 -32.45 -3.25 -24.62
C ASP A 469 -32.10 -2.10 -23.67
N PRO A 470 -30.82 -1.91 -23.27
CA PRO A 470 -30.38 -0.77 -22.48
C PRO A 470 -30.82 0.60 -23.02
N LYS A 471 -31.02 0.72 -24.35
CA LYS A 471 -31.46 1.98 -24.97
C LYS A 471 -32.84 2.41 -24.49
N GLU A 472 -33.72 1.47 -24.14
CA GLU A 472 -35.07 1.75 -23.64
C GLU A 472 -35.07 2.69 -22.44
N ALA A 473 -34.00 2.67 -21.62
CA ALA A 473 -33.83 3.56 -20.48
C ALA A 473 -33.85 5.06 -20.85
N ARG A 474 -33.57 5.42 -22.11
CA ARG A 474 -33.54 6.82 -22.59
C ARG A 474 -34.47 7.09 -23.77
N VAL A 475 -35.19 6.08 -24.27
CA VAL A 475 -36.15 6.27 -25.38
C VAL A 475 -37.31 7.17 -24.92
N GLY A 476 -37.64 8.16 -25.75
CA GLY A 476 -38.80 9.03 -25.55
C GLY A 476 -38.67 10.05 -24.41
N ILE A 477 -37.45 10.24 -23.87
CA ILE A 477 -37.18 11.24 -22.84
C ILE A 477 -36.00 12.14 -23.23
N LYS A 478 -36.07 13.41 -22.84
CA LYS A 478 -34.95 14.34 -22.91
C LYS A 478 -34.37 14.54 -21.52
N GLU A 479 -33.15 14.08 -21.32
CA GLU A 479 -32.41 14.26 -20.07
C GLU A 479 -32.10 15.75 -19.84
N VAL A 480 -32.42 16.24 -18.64
CA VAL A 480 -32.17 17.65 -18.24
C VAL A 480 -31.02 17.72 -17.25
N HIS A 481 -31.06 16.89 -16.21
CA HIS A 481 -30.03 16.86 -15.18
C HIS A 481 -30.02 15.49 -14.48
N PHE A 482 -28.82 14.98 -14.22
CA PHE A 482 -28.60 13.77 -13.46
C PHE A 482 -27.86 14.10 -12.17
N LEU A 483 -28.47 13.78 -11.02
CA LEU A 483 -27.88 13.92 -9.70
C LEU A 483 -27.10 12.62 -9.36
N PRO A 484 -25.76 12.65 -9.31
CA PRO A 484 -24.95 11.49 -8.97
C PRO A 484 -25.12 11.00 -7.53
N PHE A 485 -24.65 9.78 -7.28
CA PHE A 485 -24.68 9.19 -5.95
C PHE A 485 -23.79 9.97 -4.99
N ASN A 486 -24.33 10.27 -3.81
CA ASN A 486 -23.60 10.90 -2.74
C ASN A 486 -23.73 10.06 -1.46
N PRO A 487 -22.64 9.69 -0.74
CA PRO A 487 -22.71 8.93 0.49
C PRO A 487 -23.55 9.55 1.62
N THR A 488 -23.73 10.87 1.64
CA THR A 488 -24.62 11.52 2.62
C THR A 488 -26.09 11.35 2.24
N ASP A 489 -26.42 11.56 0.96
CA ASP A 489 -27.81 11.57 0.50
C ASP A 489 -28.30 10.15 0.16
N LYS A 490 -27.36 9.24 -0.11
CA LYS A 490 -27.50 7.83 -0.49
C LYS A 490 -28.53 7.59 -1.60
N ARG A 491 -28.62 8.51 -2.56
CA ARG A 491 -29.54 8.46 -3.70
C ARG A 491 -28.92 9.01 -4.98
N THR A 492 -29.51 8.65 -6.10
CA THR A 492 -29.30 9.22 -7.44
C THR A 492 -30.65 9.63 -7.99
N ALA A 493 -30.70 10.69 -8.79
CA ALA A 493 -31.94 11.12 -9.43
C ALA A 493 -31.72 11.55 -10.87
N LEU A 494 -32.71 11.31 -11.74
CA LEU A 494 -32.75 11.84 -13.10
C LEU A 494 -33.95 12.78 -13.22
N THR A 495 -33.70 14.00 -13.67
CA THR A 495 -34.73 14.94 -14.12
C THR A 495 -34.80 14.89 -15.64
N TYR A 496 -35.97 14.60 -16.20
CA TYR A 496 -36.18 14.47 -17.64
C TYR A 496 -37.51 15.08 -18.08
N ILE A 497 -37.59 15.43 -19.35
CA ILE A 497 -38.83 15.86 -20.02
C ILE A 497 -39.35 14.68 -20.85
N ASP A 498 -40.60 14.32 -20.66
CA ASP A 498 -41.26 13.26 -21.43
C ASP A 498 -41.70 13.74 -22.83
N GLY A 499 -42.18 12.82 -23.66
CA GLY A 499 -42.70 13.16 -25.00
C GLY A 499 -43.94 14.06 -25.01
N ALA A 500 -44.62 14.23 -23.87
CA ALA A 500 -45.75 15.15 -23.71
C ALA A 500 -45.31 16.56 -23.28
N GLY A 501 -44.01 16.77 -23.03
CA GLY A 501 -43.45 18.04 -22.58
C GLY A 501 -43.50 18.24 -21.07
N ASN A 502 -43.93 17.25 -20.29
CA ASN A 502 -43.98 17.33 -18.83
C ASN A 502 -42.62 16.96 -18.23
N MET A 503 -42.20 17.71 -17.22
CA MET A 503 -40.95 17.44 -16.51
C MET A 503 -41.20 16.50 -15.33
N HIS A 504 -40.47 15.40 -15.33
CA HIS A 504 -40.53 14.37 -14.30
C HIS A 504 -39.16 14.19 -13.65
N ARG A 505 -39.17 13.77 -12.39
CA ARG A 505 -37.98 13.41 -11.64
C ARG A 505 -38.15 12.03 -11.04
N VAL A 506 -37.19 11.15 -11.30
CA VAL A 506 -37.14 9.80 -10.72
C VAL A 506 -35.89 9.67 -9.87
N SER A 507 -36.00 9.01 -8.72
CA SER A 507 -34.91 8.82 -7.78
C SER A 507 -34.82 7.36 -7.34
N LYS A 508 -33.61 6.89 -7.13
CA LYS A 508 -33.33 5.59 -6.53
C LYS A 508 -32.28 5.73 -5.44
N GLY A 509 -32.31 4.90 -4.41
CA GLY A 509 -31.36 5.00 -3.33
C GLY A 509 -31.64 4.07 -2.14
N ALA A 510 -30.97 4.35 -1.03
CA ALA A 510 -31.22 3.65 0.23
C ALA A 510 -32.71 3.80 0.61
N PRO A 511 -33.43 2.70 0.90
CA PRO A 511 -34.87 2.74 1.16
C PRO A 511 -35.29 3.78 2.19
N GLU A 512 -34.58 3.87 3.31
CA GLU A 512 -34.80 4.85 4.38
C GLU A 512 -34.74 6.30 3.88
N GLN A 513 -33.77 6.61 3.01
CA GLN A 513 -33.60 7.96 2.48
C GLN A 513 -34.67 8.30 1.45
N ILE A 514 -35.09 7.31 0.65
CA ILE A 514 -36.17 7.48 -0.33
C ILE A 514 -37.53 7.61 0.37
N LEU A 515 -37.75 6.82 1.43
CA LEU A 515 -38.96 6.89 2.25
C LEU A 515 -39.11 8.24 2.95
N ASN A 516 -38.01 8.83 3.43
CA ASN A 516 -38.01 10.17 4.03
C ASN A 516 -38.40 11.30 3.05
N LEU A 517 -38.33 11.07 1.74
CA LEU A 517 -38.78 12.04 0.74
C LEU A 517 -40.27 11.94 0.49
N ALA A 518 -40.84 10.75 0.67
CA ALA A 518 -42.18 10.43 0.27
C ALA A 518 -43.22 11.15 1.13
N GLN A 519 -44.23 11.74 0.50
CA GLN A 519 -45.31 12.43 1.22
C GLN A 519 -46.16 11.47 2.05
N ASN A 520 -46.35 10.23 1.57
CA ASN A 520 -47.16 9.20 2.20
C ASN A 520 -46.39 8.37 3.24
N LYS A 521 -45.22 8.84 3.71
CA LYS A 521 -44.34 8.09 4.63
C LYS A 521 -45.11 7.38 5.76
N ALA A 522 -45.94 8.11 6.50
CA ALA A 522 -46.62 7.57 7.69
C ALA A 522 -47.56 6.38 7.40
N GLU A 523 -48.07 6.25 6.17
CA GLU A 523 -48.98 5.16 5.79
C GLU A 523 -48.22 3.90 5.38
N ILE A 524 -47.10 4.05 4.68
CA ILE A 524 -46.36 2.93 4.07
C ILE A 524 -45.11 2.50 4.86
N GLU A 525 -44.66 3.30 5.84
CA GLU A 525 -43.40 3.09 6.56
C GLU A 525 -43.33 1.69 7.21
N LEU A 526 -44.40 1.25 7.88
CA LEU A 526 -44.44 -0.08 8.50
C LEU A 526 -44.34 -1.21 7.48
N GLU A 527 -45.03 -1.09 6.35
CA GLU A 527 -45.04 -2.11 5.30
C GLU A 527 -43.70 -2.18 4.57
N VAL A 528 -43.10 -1.01 4.29
CA VAL A 528 -41.77 -0.86 3.68
C VAL A 528 -40.70 -1.48 4.58
N HIS A 529 -40.70 -1.17 5.89
CA HIS A 529 -39.74 -1.77 6.82
C HIS A 529 -39.89 -3.28 6.93
N ALA A 530 -41.12 -3.79 7.07
CA ALA A 530 -41.37 -5.23 7.11
C ALA A 530 -40.84 -5.95 5.85
N MET A 531 -40.97 -5.32 4.68
CA MET A 531 -40.44 -5.88 3.45
C MET A 531 -38.91 -5.81 3.34
N ILE A 532 -38.30 -4.72 3.83
CA ILE A 532 -36.83 -4.60 3.92
C ILE A 532 -36.27 -5.72 4.79
N ASP A 533 -36.88 -5.99 5.95
CA ASP A 533 -36.45 -7.07 6.84
C ASP A 533 -36.60 -8.44 6.19
N LYS A 534 -37.72 -8.69 5.49
CA LYS A 534 -37.95 -9.93 4.74
C LYS A 534 -36.92 -10.14 3.62
N PHE A 535 -36.48 -9.08 2.96
CA PHE A 535 -35.37 -9.15 2.00
C PHE A 535 -34.03 -9.42 2.71
N ALA A 536 -33.79 -8.75 3.83
CA ALA A 536 -32.55 -8.90 4.60
C ALA A 536 -32.38 -10.32 5.16
N GLU A 537 -33.45 -10.96 5.64
CA GLU A 537 -33.46 -12.38 6.07
C GLU A 537 -33.03 -13.34 4.96
N ARG A 538 -33.32 -12.99 3.70
CA ARG A 538 -32.91 -13.76 2.51
C ARG A 538 -31.53 -13.37 1.99
N GLY A 539 -30.85 -12.41 2.64
CA GLY A 539 -29.56 -11.87 2.22
C GLY A 539 -29.64 -10.94 1.01
N LEU A 540 -30.82 -10.35 0.76
CA LEU A 540 -31.07 -9.42 -0.34
C LEU A 540 -30.97 -7.99 0.17
N ARG A 541 -30.26 -7.14 -0.56
CA ARG A 541 -30.14 -5.71 -0.27
C ARG A 541 -31.31 -4.96 -0.90
N SER A 542 -31.96 -4.09 -0.14
CA SER A 542 -33.13 -3.35 -0.62
C SER A 542 -32.73 -2.02 -1.27
N LEU A 543 -33.37 -1.67 -2.39
CA LEU A 543 -33.23 -0.38 -3.07
C LEU A 543 -34.61 0.26 -3.26
N GLY A 544 -34.79 1.49 -2.76
CA GLY A 544 -36.05 2.23 -2.89
C GLY A 544 -36.10 3.06 -4.18
N ILE A 545 -37.28 3.16 -4.79
CA ILE A 545 -37.56 4.01 -5.95
C ILE A 545 -38.66 5.00 -5.60
N ALA A 546 -38.46 6.26 -5.96
CA ALA A 546 -39.49 7.30 -5.86
C ALA A 546 -39.58 8.10 -7.16
N ARG A 547 -40.75 8.69 -7.39
CA ARG A 547 -41.00 9.61 -8.50
C ARG A 547 -41.66 10.90 -8.03
N GLN A 548 -41.51 11.94 -8.82
CA GLN A 548 -42.03 13.27 -8.54
C GLN A 548 -42.28 13.99 -9.87
N GLU A 549 -43.34 14.78 -9.96
CA GLU A 549 -43.55 15.71 -11.07
C GLU A 549 -42.93 17.08 -10.75
N VAL A 550 -42.44 17.79 -11.76
CA VAL A 550 -41.85 19.14 -11.62
C VAL A 550 -42.65 20.14 -12.45
N PRO A 551 -43.77 20.67 -11.94
CA PRO A 551 -44.68 21.52 -12.71
C PRO A 551 -44.07 22.85 -13.15
N GLU A 552 -43.11 23.37 -12.37
CA GLU A 552 -42.45 24.67 -12.64
C GLU A 552 -41.46 24.61 -13.80
N GLY A 553 -41.15 23.42 -14.34
CA GLY A 553 -40.29 23.25 -15.51
C GLY A 553 -38.84 23.72 -15.35
N SER A 554 -38.40 24.03 -14.13
CA SER A 554 -37.03 24.44 -13.80
C SER A 554 -36.25 23.32 -13.12
N LYS A 555 -34.98 23.16 -13.50
CA LYS A 555 -34.04 22.20 -12.92
C LYS A 555 -33.84 22.39 -11.41
N GLU A 556 -33.88 23.64 -10.95
CA GLU A 556 -33.62 24.05 -9.55
C GLU A 556 -34.88 23.99 -8.68
N SER A 557 -36.05 23.78 -9.28
CA SER A 557 -37.31 23.69 -8.53
C SER A 557 -37.30 22.44 -7.64
N ALA A 558 -37.87 22.62 -6.44
CA ALA A 558 -38.09 21.54 -5.49
C ALA A 558 -39.02 20.46 -6.06
N GLY A 559 -39.90 20.81 -7.01
CA GLY A 559 -40.93 19.92 -7.59
C GLY A 559 -42.14 19.72 -6.68
N GLY A 560 -43.05 18.83 -7.09
CA GLY A 560 -44.25 18.44 -6.31
C GLY A 560 -43.92 17.53 -5.11
N PRO A 561 -44.88 16.82 -4.51
CA PRO A 561 -44.56 15.80 -3.51
C PRO A 561 -43.92 14.56 -4.16
N TRP A 562 -42.96 13.91 -3.46
CA TRP A 562 -42.44 12.62 -3.89
C TRP A 562 -43.42 11.50 -3.55
N GLU A 563 -43.59 10.58 -4.48
CA GLU A 563 -44.33 9.33 -4.30
C GLU A 563 -43.34 8.18 -4.20
N PHE A 564 -43.42 7.39 -3.12
CA PHE A 564 -42.66 6.15 -3.00
C PHE A 564 -43.29 5.08 -3.90
N VAL A 565 -42.52 4.57 -4.85
CA VAL A 565 -43.06 3.68 -5.88
C VAL A 565 -42.88 2.22 -5.50
N ALA A 566 -41.65 1.81 -5.17
CA ALA A 566 -41.31 0.39 -5.07
C ALA A 566 -40.01 0.13 -4.31
N LEU A 567 -39.85 -1.13 -3.89
CA LEU A 567 -38.61 -1.70 -3.38
C LEU A 567 -38.10 -2.79 -4.33
N LEU A 568 -36.82 -2.71 -4.70
CA LEU A 568 -36.13 -3.72 -5.50
C LEU A 568 -35.16 -4.51 -4.61
N PRO A 569 -35.22 -5.84 -4.62
CA PRO A 569 -34.22 -6.68 -3.98
C PRO A 569 -33.00 -6.90 -4.89
N LEU A 570 -31.83 -6.49 -4.41
CA LEU A 570 -30.53 -6.70 -5.03
C LEU A 570 -29.85 -7.89 -4.37
N PHE A 571 -29.49 -8.89 -5.16
CA PHE A 571 -28.68 -10.02 -4.72
C PHE A 571 -27.22 -9.83 -5.13
N ASP A 572 -26.29 -10.01 -4.18
CA ASP A 572 -24.85 -9.99 -4.42
C ASP A 572 -24.28 -11.40 -4.20
N PRO A 573 -23.99 -12.18 -5.26
CA PRO A 573 -23.52 -13.54 -5.10
C PRO A 573 -22.09 -13.60 -4.51
N PRO A 574 -21.82 -14.54 -3.59
CA PRO A 574 -20.46 -14.81 -3.12
C PRO A 574 -19.58 -15.30 -4.28
N ARG A 575 -18.26 -15.06 -4.20
CA ARG A 575 -17.34 -15.66 -5.18
C ARG A 575 -17.25 -17.17 -4.97
N HIS A 576 -17.00 -17.89 -6.06
CA HIS A 576 -16.89 -19.35 -6.06
C HIS A 576 -15.75 -19.88 -5.18
N ASP A 577 -14.67 -19.10 -5.05
CA ASP A 577 -13.46 -19.42 -4.30
C ASP A 577 -13.47 -18.91 -2.86
N SER A 578 -14.37 -17.99 -2.50
CA SER A 578 -14.35 -17.33 -1.18
C SER A 578 -14.57 -18.31 -0.03
N ALA A 579 -15.56 -19.20 -0.14
CA ALA A 579 -15.83 -20.18 0.92
C ALA A 579 -14.65 -21.14 1.14
N GLU A 580 -14.02 -21.61 0.05
CA GLU A 580 -12.84 -22.48 0.15
C GLU A 580 -11.62 -21.71 0.70
N THR A 581 -11.43 -20.46 0.29
CA THR A 581 -10.34 -19.59 0.75
C THR A 581 -10.46 -19.31 2.24
N ILE A 582 -11.67 -19.04 2.74
CA ILE A 582 -11.93 -18.85 4.17
C ILE A 582 -11.56 -20.12 4.94
N ARG A 583 -11.97 -21.29 4.45
CA ARG A 583 -11.61 -22.57 5.09
C ARG A 583 -10.11 -22.78 5.13
N ARG A 584 -9.41 -22.58 4.00
CA ARG A 584 -7.94 -22.69 3.93
C ARG A 584 -7.24 -21.68 4.85
N ALA A 585 -7.75 -20.46 4.94
CA ALA A 585 -7.20 -19.45 5.85
C ALA A 585 -7.31 -19.92 7.31
N LEU A 586 -8.46 -20.45 7.71
CA LEU A 586 -8.66 -21.03 9.04
C LEU A 586 -7.73 -22.24 9.30
N ASP A 587 -7.54 -23.12 8.31
CA ASP A 587 -6.61 -24.26 8.39
C ASP A 587 -5.15 -23.80 8.58
N LEU A 588 -4.80 -22.63 8.04
CA LEU A 588 -3.49 -21.99 8.21
C LEU A 588 -3.37 -21.16 9.50
N GLY A 589 -4.41 -21.13 10.34
CA GLY A 589 -4.42 -20.37 11.59
C GLY A 589 -4.80 -18.89 11.46
N VAL A 590 -5.25 -18.45 10.27
CA VAL A 590 -5.68 -17.07 10.01
C VAL A 590 -7.18 -16.93 10.26
N SER A 591 -7.57 -16.14 11.25
CA SER A 591 -8.98 -15.85 11.51
C SER A 591 -9.53 -14.84 10.50
N VAL A 592 -10.57 -15.22 9.74
CA VAL A 592 -11.22 -14.31 8.78
C VAL A 592 -12.42 -13.63 9.41
N LYS A 593 -12.50 -12.30 9.33
CA LYS A 593 -13.61 -11.48 9.83
C LYS A 593 -14.20 -10.64 8.69
N MET A 594 -15.51 -10.70 8.50
CA MET A 594 -16.20 -9.86 7.53
C MET A 594 -16.51 -8.48 8.11
N ILE A 595 -16.20 -7.45 7.34
CA ILE A 595 -16.61 -6.07 7.58
C ILE A 595 -17.63 -5.70 6.50
N THR A 596 -18.78 -5.15 6.89
CA THR A 596 -19.84 -4.78 5.95
C THR A 596 -20.64 -3.59 6.47
N GLY A 597 -21.08 -2.72 5.56
CA GLY A 597 -22.03 -1.64 5.85
C GLY A 597 -23.50 -2.04 5.69
N ASP A 598 -23.77 -3.28 5.28
CA ASP A 598 -25.13 -3.82 5.20
C ASP A 598 -25.71 -4.16 6.59
N GLN A 599 -27.02 -4.35 6.64
CA GLN A 599 -27.71 -4.77 7.87
C GLN A 599 -27.20 -6.13 8.37
N LEU A 600 -27.27 -6.33 9.70
CA LEU A 600 -26.78 -7.53 10.38
C LEU A 600 -27.37 -8.83 9.80
N ALA A 601 -28.65 -8.83 9.43
CA ALA A 601 -29.31 -10.00 8.85
C ALA A 601 -28.66 -10.42 7.51
N ILE A 602 -28.35 -9.45 6.64
CA ILE A 602 -27.66 -9.71 5.36
C ILE A 602 -26.25 -10.24 5.61
N GLY A 603 -25.52 -9.65 6.57
CA GLY A 603 -24.19 -10.11 6.98
C GLY A 603 -24.21 -11.54 7.49
N LYS A 604 -25.16 -11.88 8.37
CA LYS A 604 -25.33 -13.25 8.91
C LYS A 604 -25.67 -14.26 7.82
N GLU A 605 -26.56 -13.91 6.91
CA GLU A 605 -26.93 -14.80 5.80
C GLU A 605 -25.76 -15.02 4.84
N THR A 606 -25.01 -13.96 4.51
CA THR A 606 -23.80 -14.06 3.69
C THR A 606 -22.74 -14.90 4.39
N GLY A 607 -22.52 -14.69 5.69
CA GLY A 607 -21.58 -15.46 6.50
C GLY A 607 -21.95 -16.93 6.63
N ARG A 608 -23.26 -17.23 6.73
CA ARG A 608 -23.78 -18.60 6.70
C ARG A 608 -23.44 -19.30 5.38
N ARG A 609 -23.64 -18.63 4.24
CA ARG A 609 -23.31 -19.19 2.91
C ARG A 609 -21.82 -19.37 2.69
N LEU A 610 -21.00 -18.47 3.22
CA LEU A 610 -19.53 -18.51 3.11
C LEU A 610 -18.86 -19.45 4.13
N GLY A 611 -19.60 -19.99 5.09
CA GLY A 611 -19.06 -20.88 6.12
C GLY A 611 -18.27 -20.20 7.23
N MET A 612 -18.45 -18.88 7.44
CA MET A 612 -17.77 -18.13 8.50
C MET A 612 -18.47 -18.22 9.87
N GLY A 613 -19.66 -18.80 9.92
CA GLY A 613 -20.54 -18.79 11.08
C GLY A 613 -21.43 -17.53 11.15
N THR A 614 -22.34 -17.52 12.12
CA THR A 614 -23.36 -16.47 12.30
C THR A 614 -23.18 -15.66 13.59
N ASN A 615 -22.08 -15.85 14.30
CA ASN A 615 -21.75 -15.12 15.51
C ASN A 615 -21.11 -13.77 15.13
N ILE A 616 -21.97 -12.81 14.78
CA ILE A 616 -21.64 -11.45 14.34
C ILE A 616 -22.13 -10.45 15.38
#